data_AF-A0AA47BR11-F1
#
_entry.id   AF-A0AA47BR11-F1
#
_cell.length_a   1.000
_cell.length_b   1.000
_cell.length_c   1.000
_cell.angle_alpha   90.00
_cell.angle_beta   90.00
_cell.angle_gamma   90.00
#
_symmetry.space_group_name_H-M   'P 1'
#
loop_
_entity.id
_entity.type
_entity.pdbx_description
1 polymer ?
#
loop_
_entity_poly.entity_id
_entity_poly.type
_entity_poly.pdbx_seq_one_letter_code
_entity_poly.pdbx_strand_id
1 'polypeptide(L)'
;MMRKNNPQSEINNPQSEIPNQQLLRLFVYGTLKKGFWNFDRFCTRAISIEPATTWGRVYLLPAGFPALEVPESSVLATGTADPLADTRT
;
A
#
# COMPACT_ATOMS: atom_id res chain seq x y z
N MET A 1 -12.09 58.40 -0.46
CA MET A 1 -11.65 57.28 -1.31
C MET A 1 -11.26 56.11 -0.41
N MET A 2 -12.19 55.19 -0.16
CA MET A 2 -12.00 54.05 0.74
C MET A 2 -11.20 52.97 0.00
N ARG A 3 -9.96 52.67 0.41
CA ARG A 3 -9.24 51.47 -0.03
C ARG A 3 -9.48 50.37 1.00
N LYS A 4 -10.48 49.51 0.73
CA LYS A 4 -10.59 48.21 1.40
C LYS A 4 -9.56 47.28 0.77
N ASN A 5 -8.43 47.07 1.45
CA ASN A 5 -7.55 45.95 1.13
C ASN A 5 -7.76 44.86 2.17
N ASN A 6 -8.43 43.83 1.67
CA ASN A 6 -8.82 42.57 2.28
C ASN A 6 -7.59 41.85 2.88
N PRO A 7 -7.66 41.28 4.10
CA PRO A 7 -6.68 40.31 4.53
C PRO A 7 -6.83 39.11 3.59
N GLN A 8 -5.89 38.91 2.67
CA GLN A 8 -5.74 37.62 2.02
C GLN A 8 -5.48 36.63 3.14
N SER A 9 -6.55 35.88 3.43
CA SER A 9 -6.51 34.60 4.10
C SER A 9 -5.29 33.84 3.62
N GLU A 10 -4.30 33.73 4.49
CA GLU A 10 -3.45 32.55 4.56
C GLU A 10 -4.42 31.38 4.74
N ILE A 11 -4.90 30.87 3.61
CA ILE A 11 -5.41 29.52 3.50
C ILE A 11 -4.20 28.68 3.86
N ASN A 12 -4.11 28.40 5.17
CA ASN A 12 -3.36 27.30 5.72
C ASN A 12 -3.63 26.14 4.78
N ASN A 13 -2.68 25.87 3.88
CA ASN A 13 -2.66 24.59 3.23
C ASN A 13 -2.30 23.66 4.39
N PRO A 14 -3.21 22.82 4.89
CA PRO A 14 -2.74 21.69 5.65
C PRO A 14 -2.07 20.85 4.57
N GLN A 15 -0.80 21.16 4.31
CA GLN A 15 0.15 20.17 3.88
C GLN A 15 0.06 19.14 4.99
N SER A 16 -0.84 18.19 4.74
CA SER A 16 -1.49 17.40 5.75
C SER A 16 -0.39 16.79 6.58
N GLU A 17 -0.42 17.08 7.87
CA GLU A 17 0.42 16.44 8.87
C GLU A 17 0.03 14.97 8.93
N ILE A 18 0.31 14.24 7.86
CA ILE A 18 0.45 12.81 7.89
C ILE A 18 1.91 12.63 8.28
N PRO A 19 2.21 12.39 9.58
CA PRO A 19 3.57 12.35 10.07
C PRO A 19 4.30 11.23 9.34
N ASN A 20 5.17 11.59 8.39
CA ASN A 20 5.94 10.72 7.50
C ASN A 20 5.47 9.26 7.55
N GLN A 21 4.21 9.02 7.18
CA GLN A 21 3.63 7.68 7.32
C GLN A 21 4.37 6.87 6.27
N GLN A 22 5.26 5.99 6.73
CA GLN A 22 5.94 5.04 5.86
C GLN A 22 4.87 4.26 5.11
N LEU A 23 4.54 4.75 3.92
CA LEU A 23 3.44 4.23 3.12
C LEU A 23 3.95 2.96 2.47
N LEU A 24 3.50 1.83 2.99
CA LEU A 24 3.83 0.54 2.42
C LEU A 24 2.92 0.25 1.23
N ARG A 25 3.51 0.12 0.04
CA ARG A 25 2.81 -0.36 -1.16
C ARG A 25 2.96 -1.87 -1.25
N LEU A 26 1.84 -2.58 -1.28
CA LEU A 26 1.79 -4.05 -1.30
C LEU A 26 1.04 -4.53 -2.54
N PHE A 27 1.56 -5.59 -3.16
CA PHE A 27 0.79 -6.43 -4.08
C PHE A 27 0.27 -7.64 -3.32
N VAL A 28 -1.05 -7.89 -3.37
CA VAL A 28 -1.69 -9.04 -2.72
C VAL A 28 -2.51 -9.84 -3.73
N TYR A 29 -2.39 -11.18 -3.67
CA TYR A 29 -3.09 -12.09 -4.58
C TYR A 29 -3.94 -13.17 -3.88
N GLY A 30 -3.85 -13.28 -2.55
CA GLY A 30 -4.54 -14.30 -1.75
C GLY A 30 -5.63 -13.71 -0.85
N THR A 31 -5.68 -14.18 0.40
CA THR A 31 -6.77 -13.87 1.36
C THR A 31 -6.90 -12.41 1.77
N LEU A 32 -5.84 -11.60 1.54
CA LEU A 32 -5.84 -10.15 1.72
C LEU A 32 -6.43 -9.37 0.53
N LYS A 33 -6.74 -10.02 -0.59
CA LYS A 33 -7.37 -9.36 -1.73
C LYS A 33 -8.81 -8.97 -1.37
N LYS A 34 -9.29 -7.83 -1.87
CA LYS A 34 -10.68 -7.38 -1.65
C LYS A 34 -11.68 -8.46 -2.04
N GLY A 35 -12.63 -8.74 -1.14
CA GLY A 35 -13.62 -9.82 -1.29
C GLY A 35 -13.23 -11.16 -0.67
N PHE A 36 -12.05 -11.28 -0.07
CA PHE A 36 -11.60 -12.48 0.65
C PHE A 36 -11.57 -12.29 2.17
N TRP A 37 -11.56 -13.38 2.92
CA TRP A 37 -11.91 -13.41 4.34
C TRP A 37 -10.97 -12.63 5.28
N ASN A 38 -9.74 -12.30 4.86
CA ASN A 38 -8.80 -11.53 5.68
C ASN A 38 -8.81 -10.02 5.34
N PHE A 39 -9.51 -9.60 4.29
CA PHE A 39 -9.51 -8.22 3.84
C PHE A 39 -10.04 -7.26 4.91
N ASP A 40 -11.23 -7.53 5.46
CA ASP A 40 -11.87 -6.63 6.44
C ASP A 40 -11.07 -6.49 7.74
N ARG A 41 -10.30 -7.52 8.09
CA ARG A 41 -9.47 -7.53 9.31
C ARG A 41 -8.22 -6.66 9.17
N PHE A 42 -7.61 -6.62 7.97
CA PHE A 42 -6.26 -6.05 7.81
C PHE A 42 -6.18 -4.85 6.85
N CYS A 43 -7.10 -4.75 5.88
CA CYS A 43 -6.99 -3.82 4.76
C CYS A 43 -7.99 -2.67 4.78
N THR A 44 -8.83 -2.55 5.82
CA THR A 44 -9.83 -1.47 5.95
C THR A 44 -9.22 -0.07 6.05
N ARG A 45 -7.94 0.02 6.41
CA ARG A 45 -7.16 1.27 6.47
C ARG A 45 -6.32 1.54 5.23
N ALA A 46 -6.48 0.75 4.15
CA ALA A 46 -5.78 1.00 2.90
C ALA A 46 -6.17 2.39 2.34
N ILE A 47 -5.17 3.19 1.96
CA ILE A 47 -5.40 4.53 1.40
C ILE A 47 -5.97 4.43 -0.02
N SER A 48 -5.46 3.48 -0.82
CA SER A 48 -5.95 3.18 -2.17
C SER A 48 -5.76 1.70 -2.49
N ILE A 49 -6.60 1.19 -3.39
CA ILE A 49 -6.56 -0.19 -3.87
C ILE A 49 -6.76 -0.15 -5.38
N GLU A 50 -5.71 -0.51 -6.12
CA GLU A 50 -5.71 -0.51 -7.58
C GLU A 50 -5.49 -1.94 -8.12
N PRO A 51 -6.08 -2.29 -9.27
CA PRO A 51 -5.71 -3.50 -9.99
C PRO A 51 -4.21 -3.50 -10.32
N ALA A 52 -3.57 -4.65 -10.19
CA ALA A 52 -2.15 -4.83 -10.48
C ALA A 52 -1.87 -6.23 -11.01
N THR A 53 -0.71 -6.41 -11.64
CA THR A 53 -0.21 -7.69 -12.16
C THR A 53 1.22 -7.95 -11.66
N THR A 54 1.60 -9.22 -11.61
CA THR A 54 2.97 -9.65 -11.25
C THR A 54 3.41 -10.78 -12.17
N TRP A 55 4.72 -10.99 -12.25
CA TRP A 55 5.32 -12.14 -12.90
C TRP A 55 5.17 -13.40 -12.03
N GLY A 56 5.02 -14.56 -12.66
CA GLY A 56 5.01 -15.85 -11.98
C GLY A 56 3.96 -16.83 -12.49
N ARG A 57 3.84 -17.94 -11.77
CA ARG A 57 2.82 -18.98 -11.99
C ARG A 57 1.94 -19.11 -10.77
N VAL A 58 0.64 -19.23 -10.98
CA VAL A 58 -0.33 -19.40 -9.89
C VAL A 58 -0.82 -20.84 -9.87
N TYR A 59 -0.70 -21.50 -8.72
CA TYR A 59 -1.09 -22.88 -8.50
C TYR A 59 -2.25 -22.94 -7.50
N LEU A 60 -3.26 -23.75 -7.81
CA LEU A 60 -4.32 -24.07 -6.85
C LEU A 60 -3.84 -25.17 -5.91
N LEU A 61 -3.74 -24.86 -4.63
CA LEU A 61 -3.33 -25.85 -3.62
C LEU A 61 -4.55 -26.51 -2.97
N PRO A 62 -4.45 -27.77 -2.50
CA PRO A 62 -5.50 -28.43 -1.72
C PRO A 62 -5.95 -27.66 -0.47
N ALA A 63 -5.10 -26.77 0.05
CA ALA A 63 -5.41 -25.90 1.20
C ALA A 63 -6.48 -24.83 0.92
N GLY A 64 -6.94 -24.68 -0.34
CA GLY A 64 -8.04 -23.79 -0.70
C GLY A 64 -7.65 -22.34 -0.99
N PHE A 65 -6.35 -22.05 -1.12
CA PHE A 65 -5.85 -20.75 -1.58
C PHE A 65 -4.72 -20.91 -2.60
N PRO A 66 -4.59 -19.96 -3.55
CA PRO A 66 -3.57 -20.03 -4.58
C PRO A 66 -2.17 -19.77 -3.99
N ALA A 67 -1.16 -20.44 -4.55
CA ALA A 67 0.25 -20.11 -4.34
C ALA A 67 0.84 -19.47 -5.60
N LEU A 68 1.57 -18.37 -5.43
CA LEU A 68 2.33 -17.73 -6.50
C LEU A 68 3.79 -18.19 -6.43
N GLU A 69 4.28 -18.79 -7.51
CA GLU A 69 5.70 -18.99 -7.76
C GLU A 69 6.25 -17.80 -8.54
N VAL A 70 7.17 -17.05 -7.93
CA VAL A 70 7.92 -15.97 -8.59
C VAL A 70 9.28 -16.53 -9.04
N PRO A 71 9.71 -16.34 -10.30
CA PRO A 71 11.04 -16.76 -10.72
C PRO A 71 12.12 -16.10 -9.86
N GLU A 72 13.11 -16.88 -9.41
CA GLU A 72 14.19 -16.36 -8.55
C GLU A 72 14.94 -15.20 -9.20
N SER A 73 15.18 -15.27 -10.51
CA SER A 73 15.80 -14.20 -11.30
C SER A 73 15.03 -12.87 -11.29
N SER A 74 13.76 -12.87 -10.85
CA SER A 74 12.91 -11.68 -10.73
C SER A 74 12.84 -11.14 -9.31
N VAL A 75 13.46 -11.81 -8.33
CA VAL A 75 13.49 -11.37 -6.93
C VAL A 75 14.66 -10.40 -6.73
N LEU A 76 14.35 -9.14 -6.47
CA LEU A 76 15.36 -8.10 -6.23
C LEU A 76 15.88 -8.11 -4.78
N ALA A 77 15.01 -8.49 -3.83
CA ALA A 77 15.32 -8.57 -2.42
C ALA A 77 14.32 -9.51 -1.71
N THR A 78 14.72 -10.05 -0.57
CA THR A 78 13.84 -10.81 0.33
C THR A 78 13.66 -10.03 1.61
N GLY A 79 12.41 -9.84 2.04
CA GLY A 79 12.10 -9.17 3.30
C GLY A 79 12.62 -9.95 4.51
N THR A 80 12.93 -9.23 5.57
CA THR A 80 13.42 -9.78 6.84
C THR A 80 12.32 -9.79 7.89
N ALA A 81 12.66 -10.20 9.12
CA ALA A 81 11.76 -10.07 10.26
C ALA A 81 11.63 -8.62 10.78
N ASP A 82 12.46 -7.69 10.28
CA ASP A 82 12.41 -6.26 10.62
C ASP A 82 11.90 -5.43 9.42
N PRO A 83 10.58 -5.20 9.31
CA PRO A 83 10.00 -4.43 8.20
C PRO A 83 10.42 -2.95 8.22
N LEU A 84 10.83 -2.41 9.37
CA LEU A 84 11.37 -1.05 9.45
C LEU A 84 12.80 -0.99 8.90
N ALA A 85 13.58 -2.06 9.03
CA ALA A 85 14.84 -2.20 8.30
C ALA A 85 14.62 -2.27 6.79
N ASP A 86 13.68 -3.08 6.33
CA ASP A 86 13.46 -3.32 4.90
C ASP A 86 13.01 -2.06 4.13
N THR A 87 12.42 -1.08 4.80
CA THR A 87 11.90 0.16 4.19
C THR A 87 12.91 1.32 4.15
N ARG A 88 14.15 1.14 4.63
CA ARG A 88 15.18 2.21 4.71
C ARG A 88 16.03 2.39 3.44
N THR A 89 15.60 1.84 2.30
CA THR A 89 16.33 1.92 1.01
C THR A 89 15.86 3.09 0.17
#